data_AF-A0A1B8Y2A4-F1
#
_entry.id   AF-A0A1B8Y2A4-F1
#
_cell.length_a   1.000
_cell.length_b   1.000
_cell.length_c   1.000
_cell.angle_alpha   90.00
_cell.angle_beta   90.00
_cell.angle_gamma   90.00
#
_symmetry.space_group_name_H-M   'P 1'
#
loop_
_entity.id
_entity.type
_entity.pdbx_description
1 polymer ?
#
loop_
_entity_poly.entity_id
_entity_poly.type
_entity_poly.pdbx_seq_one_letter_code
_entity_poly.pdbx_strand_id
1 'polypeptide(L)'
;MSIRRAVLVNSVLMSPYSESFLLPHLKDLSGEQVMFLLRYLQYLYLKCIGNVTGNLPGKHVPTVSQVVDWMSLLLDAHFATVVMLSDAKALLNKIQKIVKSQLKFYSELNKIEGCLAELKEPKCPSVSPPGRYSIEVLQLY
;
A
#
# COMPACT_ATOMS: atom_id res chain seq x y z
N MET A 1 -3.87 -8.35 23.75
CA MET A 1 -4.35 -9.49 22.91
C MET A 1 -3.37 -10.64 23.06
N SER A 2 -3.82 -11.87 23.36
CA SER A 2 -2.92 -13.02 23.41
C SER A 2 -2.43 -13.38 22.00
N ILE A 3 -1.16 -13.77 21.85
CA ILE A 3 -0.51 -14.10 20.56
C ILE A 3 -1.36 -15.05 19.71
N ARG A 4 -2.00 -16.04 20.35
CA ARG A 4 -2.89 -17.02 19.69
C ARG A 4 -4.11 -16.37 19.02
N ARG A 5 -4.72 -15.36 19.65
CA ARG A 5 -5.88 -14.64 19.06
C ARG A 5 -5.47 -13.84 17.83
N ALA A 6 -4.29 -13.21 17.85
CA ALA A 6 -3.77 -12.48 16.70
C ALA A 6 -3.49 -13.42 15.51
N VAL A 7 -2.96 -14.62 15.76
CA VAL A 7 -2.76 -15.66 14.72
C VAL A 7 -4.08 -16.07 14.09
N LEU A 8 -5.12 -16.29 14.90
CA LEU A 8 -6.45 -16.66 14.40
C LEU A 8 -7.07 -15.57 13.55
N VAL A 9 -7.02 -14.31 14.00
CA VAL A 9 -7.53 -13.17 13.23
C VAL A 9 -6.78 -13.05 11.91
N ASN A 10 -5.45 -13.16 11.90
CA ASN A 10 -4.67 -13.16 10.66
C ASN A 10 -5.10 -14.28 9.72
N SER A 11 -5.36 -15.48 10.25
CA SER A 11 -5.82 -16.63 9.46
C SER A 11 -7.18 -16.36 8.80
N VAL A 12 -8.10 -15.71 9.52
CA VAL A 12 -9.41 -15.29 8.98
C VAL A 12 -9.22 -14.24 7.89
N LEU A 13 -8.36 -13.23 8.10
CA LEU A 13 -8.11 -12.18 7.11
C LEU A 13 -7.51 -12.72 5.80
N MET A 14 -6.77 -13.82 5.86
CA MET A 14 -6.20 -14.48 4.69
C MET A 14 -7.13 -15.50 4.04
N SER A 15 -8.25 -15.84 4.68
CA SER A 15 -9.18 -16.81 4.13
C SER A 15 -9.90 -16.22 2.90
N PRO A 16 -10.13 -17.04 1.86
CA PRO A 16 -10.91 -16.58 0.72
C PRO A 16 -12.33 -16.25 1.16
N TYR A 17 -12.83 -15.11 0.71
CA TYR A 17 -14.17 -14.64 1.04
C TYR A 17 -14.89 -14.16 -0.22
N SER A 18 -16.22 -14.09 -0.15
CA SER A 18 -17.04 -13.39 -1.13
C SER A 18 -17.67 -12.18 -0.47
N GLU A 19 -17.47 -11.01 -1.05
CA GLU A 19 -17.97 -9.74 -0.50
C GLU A 19 -19.48 -9.77 -0.29
N SER A 20 -20.22 -10.31 -1.26
CA SER A 20 -21.68 -10.45 -1.19
C SER A 20 -22.18 -11.25 0.02
N PHE A 21 -21.42 -12.26 0.44
CA PHE A 21 -21.75 -13.09 1.60
C PHE A 21 -21.22 -12.51 2.91
N LEU A 22 -20.09 -11.80 2.87
CA LEU A 22 -19.43 -11.27 4.06
C LEU A 22 -20.06 -9.95 4.54
N LEU A 23 -20.47 -9.09 3.62
CA LEU A 23 -20.98 -7.74 3.92
C LEU A 23 -22.17 -7.72 4.90
N PRO A 24 -23.18 -8.61 4.79
CA PRO A 24 -24.29 -8.66 5.74
C PRO A 24 -23.81 -8.97 7.17
N HIS A 25 -22.91 -9.94 7.32
CA HIS A 25 -22.35 -10.34 8.62
C HIS A 25 -21.43 -9.27 9.21
N LEU A 26 -20.77 -8.48 8.35
CA LEU A 26 -20.01 -7.33 8.81
C LEU A 26 -20.91 -6.27 9.42
N LYS A 27 -22.10 -6.00 8.85
CA LYS A 27 -23.04 -4.99 9.36
C LYS A 27 -23.56 -5.29 10.77
N ASP A 28 -23.56 -6.55 11.19
CA ASP A 28 -23.98 -6.97 12.53
C ASP A 28 -22.96 -6.61 13.63
N LEU A 29 -21.74 -6.22 13.25
CA LEU A 29 -20.71 -5.81 14.21
C LEU A 29 -21.05 -4.48 14.88
N SER A 30 -20.73 -4.36 16.17
CA SER A 30 -20.91 -3.09 16.88
C SER A 30 -19.85 -2.06 16.46
N GLY A 31 -20.16 -0.77 16.57
CA GLY A 31 -19.23 0.31 16.23
C GLY A 31 -17.88 0.23 16.97
N GLU A 32 -17.86 -0.25 18.22
CA GLU A 32 -16.63 -0.48 18.98
C GLU A 32 -15.79 -1.62 18.41
N GLN A 33 -16.42 -2.73 18.00
CA GLN A 33 -15.74 -3.87 17.37
C GLN A 33 -15.15 -3.47 16.02
N VAL A 34 -15.90 -2.70 15.23
CA VAL A 34 -15.46 -2.13 13.96
C VAL A 34 -14.23 -1.24 14.18
N MET A 35 -14.29 -0.33 15.16
CA MET A 35 -13.16 0.55 15.48
C MET A 35 -11.93 -0.24 15.96
N PHE A 36 -12.12 -1.28 16.77
CA PHE A 36 -11.03 -2.13 17.22
C PHE A 36 -10.38 -2.88 16.06
N LEU A 37 -11.18 -3.45 15.16
CA LEU A 37 -10.71 -4.15 13.97
C LEU A 37 -9.99 -3.21 13.00
N LEU A 38 -10.53 -2.01 12.77
CA LEU A 38 -9.93 -0.99 11.89
C LEU A 38 -8.58 -0.51 12.44
N ARG A 39 -8.45 -0.31 13.76
CA ARG A 39 -7.16 0.00 14.41
C ARG A 39 -6.15 -1.14 14.23
N TYR A 40 -6.61 -2.39 14.33
CA TYR A 40 -5.76 -3.56 14.11
C TYR A 40 -5.28 -3.68 12.66
N LEU A 41 -6.18 -3.47 11.68
CA LEU A 41 -5.83 -3.46 10.26
C LEU A 41 -4.85 -2.34 9.92
N GLN A 42 -5.01 -1.14 10.50
CA GLN A 42 -4.04 -0.05 10.36
C GLN A 42 -2.66 -0.45 10.91
N TYR A 43 -2.61 -1.11 12.07
CA TYR A 43 -1.36 -1.62 12.65
C TYR A 43 -0.70 -2.65 11.72
N LEU A 44 -1.47 -3.60 11.18
CA LEU A 44 -0.96 -4.60 10.24
C LEU A 44 -0.41 -3.94 8.98
N TYR A 45 -1.14 -2.99 8.42
CA TYR A 45 -0.73 -2.25 7.23
C TYR A 45 0.61 -1.52 7.42
N LEU A 46 0.77 -0.79 8.53
CA LEU A 46 2.02 -0.11 8.86
C LEU A 46 3.18 -1.10 9.01
N LYS A 47 2.90 -2.27 9.60
CA LYS A 47 3.89 -3.32 9.77
C LYS A 47 4.31 -3.97 8.44
N CYS A 48 3.37 -4.12 7.50
CA CYS A 48 3.64 -4.66 6.17
C CYS A 48 4.50 -3.72 5.32
N ILE A 49 4.26 -2.41 5.39
CA ILE A 49 5.01 -1.41 4.59
C ILE A 49 6.36 -1.07 5.23
N GLY A 50 6.47 -1.13 6.55
CA GLY A 50 7.70 -0.78 7.27
C GLY A 50 8.83 -1.81 7.16
N ASN A 51 8.66 -2.92 6.43
CA ASN A 51 9.62 -4.05 6.37
C ASN A 51 10.16 -4.46 7.75
N VAL A 52 9.34 -4.36 8.81
CA VAL A 52 9.73 -4.84 10.13
C VAL A 52 9.53 -6.35 10.12
N THR A 53 10.58 -7.06 9.68
CA THR A 53 10.80 -8.50 9.87
C THR A 53 10.88 -8.91 11.35
N GLY A 54 10.46 -8.04 12.28
CA GLY A 54 10.20 -8.37 13.67
C GLY A 54 8.89 -9.13 13.81
N ASN A 55 8.98 -10.46 13.72
CA ASN A 55 8.06 -11.45 14.30
C ASN A 55 6.59 -10.97 14.36
N LEU A 56 5.87 -10.99 13.23
CA LEU A 56 4.42 -11.07 13.34
C LEU A 56 4.07 -12.41 14.00
N PRO A 57 3.03 -12.44 14.85
CA PRO A 57 2.57 -13.68 15.43
C PRO A 57 1.98 -14.56 14.31
N GLY A 58 2.72 -15.61 13.90
CA GLY A 58 2.28 -16.62 12.95
C GLY A 58 3.19 -16.83 11.74
N LYS A 59 3.08 -17.99 11.08
CA LYS A 59 3.80 -18.34 9.83
C LYS A 59 3.28 -17.60 8.59
N HIS A 60 2.04 -17.10 8.65
CA HIS A 60 1.36 -16.48 7.53
C HIS A 60 0.88 -15.09 7.93
N VAL A 61 1.29 -14.09 7.15
CA VAL A 61 1.00 -12.67 7.35
C VAL A 61 0.15 -12.20 6.17
N PRO A 62 -0.97 -11.48 6.41
CA PRO A 62 -1.77 -10.93 5.34
C PRO A 62 -0.95 -10.01 4.43
N THR A 63 -1.20 -10.08 3.14
CA THR A 63 -0.60 -9.17 2.16
C THR A 63 -1.16 -7.75 2.31
N VAL A 64 -0.44 -6.74 1.83
CA VAL A 64 -0.91 -5.34 1.86
C VAL A 64 -2.25 -5.20 1.16
N SER A 65 -2.47 -5.87 0.02
CA SER A 65 -3.74 -5.86 -0.70
C SER A 65 -4.87 -6.40 0.16
N GLN A 66 -4.73 -7.60 0.73
CA GLN A 66 -5.74 -8.19 1.62
C GLN A 66 -6.11 -7.24 2.76
N VAL A 67 -5.11 -6.63 3.39
CA VAL A 67 -5.35 -5.68 4.50
C VAL A 67 -6.13 -4.45 4.03
N VAL A 68 -5.84 -3.92 2.84
CA VAL A 68 -6.57 -2.80 2.25
C VAL A 68 -8.00 -3.20 1.88
N ASP A 69 -8.20 -4.39 1.29
CA ASP A 69 -9.52 -4.89 0.90
C ASP A 69 -10.43 -5.08 2.14
N TRP A 70 -9.87 -5.60 3.24
CA TRP A 70 -10.60 -5.69 4.51
C TRP A 70 -10.91 -4.33 5.11
N MET A 71 -10.02 -3.34 4.96
CA MET A 71 -10.30 -1.97 5.41
C MET A 71 -11.40 -1.33 4.57
N SER A 72 -11.42 -1.49 3.25
CA SER A 72 -12.48 -0.96 2.40
C SER A 72 -13.83 -1.60 2.73
N LEU A 73 -13.89 -2.93 2.82
CA LEU A 73 -15.13 -3.63 3.17
C LEU A 73 -15.71 -3.21 4.52
N LEU A 74 -14.84 -3.01 5.51
CA LEU A 74 -15.27 -2.58 6.84
C LEU A 74 -15.79 -1.14 6.81
N LEU A 75 -15.15 -0.25 6.05
CA LEU A 75 -15.59 1.13 5.87
C LEU A 75 -16.89 1.21 5.08
N ASP A 76 -17.06 0.39 4.04
CA ASP A 76 -18.27 0.35 3.22
C ASP A 76 -19.48 -0.17 4.01
N ALA A 77 -19.28 -1.17 4.88
CA ALA A 77 -20.33 -1.72 5.73
C ALA A 77 -20.78 -0.75 6.84
N HIS A 78 -19.86 0.07 7.37
CA HIS A 78 -20.08 0.87 8.59
C HIS A 78 -19.90 2.38 8.42
N PHE A 79 -19.87 2.92 7.20
CA PHE A 79 -19.57 4.33 6.96
C PHE A 79 -20.37 5.29 7.86
N ALA A 80 -21.69 5.11 7.94
CA ALA A 80 -22.56 5.95 8.77
C ALA A 80 -22.22 5.85 10.26
N THR A 81 -22.01 4.64 10.79
CA THR A 81 -21.68 4.39 12.20
C THR A 81 -20.29 4.93 12.55
N VAL A 82 -19.31 4.74 11.66
CA VAL A 82 -17.94 5.21 11.84
C VAL A 82 -17.88 6.75 11.82
N VAL A 83 -18.60 7.42 10.92
CA VAL A 83 -18.60 8.90 10.85
C VAL A 83 -19.21 9.55 12.10
N MET A 84 -20.14 8.87 12.77
CA MET A 84 -20.77 9.38 14.01
C MET A 84 -19.90 9.21 15.26
N LEU A 85 -18.82 8.41 15.19
CA LEU A 85 -17.89 8.22 16.30
C LEU A 85 -16.82 9.32 16.29
N SER A 86 -16.74 10.10 17.37
CA SER A 86 -15.76 11.19 17.54
C SER A 86 -14.31 10.70 17.34
N ASP A 87 -14.01 9.48 17.83
CA ASP A 87 -12.70 8.83 17.72
C ASP A 87 -12.33 8.35 16.32
N ALA A 88 -13.32 8.12 15.46
CA ALA A 88 -13.09 7.62 14.12
C ALA A 88 -12.46 8.67 13.21
N LYS A 89 -12.81 9.94 13.39
CA LYS A 89 -12.27 11.05 12.58
C LYS A 89 -10.74 11.10 12.62
N ALA A 90 -10.15 10.91 13.81
CA ALA A 90 -8.70 10.89 13.95
C ALA A 90 -8.06 9.68 13.25
N LEU A 91 -8.69 8.50 13.32
CA LEU A 91 -8.22 7.29 12.66
C LEU A 91 -8.33 7.39 11.13
N LEU A 92 -9.47 7.85 10.63
CA LEU A 92 -9.71 8.08 9.21
C LEU A 92 -8.76 9.11 8.62
N ASN A 93 -8.50 10.21 9.34
CA ASN A 93 -7.51 11.22 8.92
C ASN A 93 -6.11 10.61 8.79
N LYS A 94 -5.71 9.72 9.72
CA LYS A 94 -4.43 9.01 9.64
C LYS A 94 -4.40 8.08 8.42
N ILE A 95 -5.45 7.28 8.20
CA ILE A 95 -5.58 6.39 7.04
C ILE A 95 -5.51 7.20 5.74
N GLN A 96 -6.26 8.29 5.63
CA GLN A 96 -6.27 9.16 4.45
C GLN A 96 -4.88 9.77 4.18
N LYS A 97 -4.18 10.24 5.22
CA LYS A 97 -2.83 10.79 5.08
C LYS A 97 -1.85 9.75 4.55
N ILE A 98 -1.95 8.53 5.08
CA ILE A 98 -1.15 7.38 4.67
C ILE A 98 -1.41 7.05 3.19
N VAL A 99 -2.68 6.89 2.79
CA VAL A 99 -3.06 6.59 1.40
C VAL A 99 -2.56 7.69 0.44
N LYS A 100 -2.73 8.96 0.81
CA LYS A 100 -2.19 10.09 0.02
C LYS A 100 -0.68 10.02 -0.14
N SER A 101 0.04 9.70 0.94
CA SER A 101 1.49 9.57 0.89
C SER A 101 1.95 8.40 0.01
N GLN A 102 1.22 7.27 0.03
CA GLN A 102 1.47 6.15 -0.85
C GLN A 102 1.21 6.49 -2.31
N LEU A 103 0.06 7.10 -2.63
CA LEU A 103 -0.26 7.51 -3.99
C LEU A 103 0.80 8.45 -4.56
N LYS A 104 1.28 9.40 -3.74
CA LYS A 104 2.40 10.27 -4.12
C LYS A 104 3.67 9.45 -4.38
N PHE A 105 4.04 8.54 -3.47
CA PHE A 105 5.21 7.69 -3.63
C PHE A 105 5.15 6.84 -4.91
N TYR A 106 4.02 6.19 -5.20
CA TYR A 106 3.82 5.42 -6.43
C TYR A 106 3.86 6.31 -7.67
N SER A 107 3.32 7.53 -7.60
CA SER A 107 3.43 8.52 -8.68
C SER A 107 4.88 8.90 -8.96
N GLU A 108 5.70 9.14 -7.93
CA GLU A 108 7.13 9.41 -8.11
C GLU A 108 7.89 8.19 -8.65
N LEU A 109 7.57 6.98 -8.18
CA LEU A 109 8.15 5.75 -8.73
C LEU A 109 7.82 5.56 -10.20
N ASN A 110 6.58 5.82 -10.61
CA ASN A 110 6.15 5.73 -12.00
C ASN A 110 6.90 6.72 -12.91
N LYS A 111 7.30 7.89 -12.39
CA LYS A 111 8.18 8.82 -13.14
C LYS A 111 9.57 8.23 -13.37
N ILE A 112 10.12 7.56 -12.34
CA ILE A 112 11.43 6.90 -12.44
C ILE A 112 11.37 5.70 -13.41
N GLU A 113 10.26 4.95 -13.40
CA GLU A 113 10.05 3.84 -14.34
C GLU A 113 10.13 4.29 -15.80
N GLY A 114 9.57 5.46 -16.13
CA GLY A 114 9.72 6.08 -17.45
C GLY A 114 11.18 6.34 -17.82
N CYS A 115 11.97 6.94 -16.91
CA CYS A 115 13.40 7.15 -17.12
C CYS A 115 14.18 5.83 -17.26
N LEU A 116 13.81 4.80 -16.49
CA LEU A 116 14.43 3.48 -16.58
C LEU A 116 14.09 2.78 -17.89
N ALA A 117 12.87 2.96 -18.41
CA ALA A 117 12.47 2.43 -19.71
C ALA A 117 13.31 3.05 -20.83
N GLU A 118 13.55 4.37 -20.81
CA GLU A 118 14.43 5.06 -21.76
C GLU A 118 15.90 4.58 -21.69
N LEU A 119 16.38 4.20 -20.50
CA LEU A 119 17.71 3.64 -20.32
C LEU A 119 17.80 2.16 -20.72
N LYS A 120 16.68 1.43 -20.65
CA LYS A 120 16.58 0.00 -20.95
C LYS A 120 16.31 -0.26 -22.42
N GLU A 121 15.69 0.67 -23.15
CA GLU A 121 15.80 0.68 -24.59
C GLU A 121 17.28 0.73 -24.94
N PRO A 122 17.83 -0.29 -25.61
CA PRO A 122 19.17 -0.16 -26.14
C PRO A 122 19.10 1.01 -27.09
N LYS A 123 19.69 2.16 -26.71
CA LYS A 123 20.15 3.14 -27.69
C LYS A 123 21.01 2.34 -28.64
N CYS A 124 20.42 1.82 -29.71
CA CYS A 124 21.16 1.23 -30.78
C CYS A 124 21.98 2.40 -31.31
N PRO A 125 23.30 2.48 -31.11
CA PRO A 125 24.08 3.27 -32.02
C PRO A 125 24.08 2.43 -33.29
N SER A 126 22.99 2.47 -34.06
CA SER A 126 23.05 2.09 -35.46
C SER A 126 23.81 3.21 -36.17
N VAL A 127 25.09 3.31 -35.85
CA VAL A 127 26.23 3.93 -36.53
C VAL A 127 27.34 3.87 -35.47
N SER A 128 28.16 2.82 -35.52
CA SER A 128 29.55 2.90 -35.07
C SER A 128 30.16 4.22 -35.58
N PRO A 129 30.92 4.96 -34.78
CA PRO A 129 31.31 6.34 -35.10
C PRO A 129 32.08 6.37 -36.43
N PRO A 130 31.69 7.17 -37.44
CA PRO A 130 32.65 7.52 -38.46
C PRO A 130 33.73 8.34 -37.74
N GLY A 131 34.96 7.86 -37.82
CA GLY A 131 36.06 8.34 -37.02
C GLY A 131 36.27 9.86 -37.07
N ARG A 132 36.68 10.38 -35.92
CA ARG A 132 38.01 11.00 -35.77
C ARG A 132 38.36 12.11 -36.76
N TYR A 133 37.48 13.09 -36.94
CA TYR A 133 37.91 14.39 -37.42
C TYR A 133 37.04 15.50 -36.83
N SER A 134 37.67 16.43 -36.10
CA SER A 134 37.11 17.70 -35.66
C SER A 134 38.00 18.78 -36.26
N ILE A 135 37.41 19.78 -36.92
CA ILE A 135 38.13 20.96 -37.40
C ILE A 135 37.78 22.09 -36.43
N GLU A 136 38.80 22.60 -35.74
CA GLU A 136 38.70 23.80 -34.92
C GLU A 136 39.59 24.89 -35.53
N VAL A 137 39.04 26.09 -35.65
CA VAL A 137 39.77 27.25 -36.20
C VAL A 137 40.47 27.96 -35.05
N LEU A 138 41.81 27.91 -35.03
CA LEU A 138 42.62 28.63 -34.06
C LEU A 138 42.97 30.03 -34.60
N GLN A 139 42.60 31.07 -33.86
CA GLN A 139 43.08 32.43 -34.09
C GLN A 139 44.46 32.59 -33.42
N LEU A 140 45.49 32.81 -34.22
CA LEU A 140 46.81 33.22 -33.74
C LEU A 140 46.83 34.74 -33.66
N TYR A 141 47.06 35.27 -32.45
CA TYR A 141 47.30 36.70 -32.17
C TYR A 141 48.79 37.01 -32.26
#